data_AF-A0A9E5LVI8-F1
#
_entry.id   AF-A0A9E5LVI8-F1
#
_cell.length_a   1.000
_cell.length_b   1.000
_cell.length_c   1.000
_cell.angle_alpha   90.00
_cell.angle_beta   90.00
_cell.angle_gamma   90.00
#
_symmetry.space_group_name_H-M   'P 1'
#
loop_
_entity.id
_entity.type
_entity.pdbx_description
1 polymer ?
#
loop_
_entity_poly.entity_id
_entity_poly.type
_entity_poly.pdbx_seq_one_letter_code
_entity_poly.pdbx_strand_id
1 'polypeptide(L)'
;STKAKKNKQRYLPSLVSKANISKKKSITLYYYGLYDKDLSDLKVLLRKQGIRATTKHISKEEADAQGKEKVASLTSEPITTMVSFAILWSDNALADRLGKAAARKIGNPTTPEGLTKTFVSALDDLGVDSKGLSVEDGSGLSKANRVSAMTLVSLLGKIRNDARYQSIYDGMPIAGLTGTLVNRFVETAPNAIGHVHAKTGWVNRSVTMAGYVDDGKHEYVFAILADGIQPTLKARKAARAAMDKFLGVIVQGSH
;
A
#
# COMPACT_ATOMS: atom_id res chain seq x y z
N SER A 1 -12.38 8.16 3.15
CA SER A 1 -12.20 9.46 2.48
C SER A 1 -13.26 9.65 1.41
N THR A 2 -13.51 10.88 0.96
CA THR A 2 -14.52 11.28 -0.04
C THR A 2 -14.38 10.51 -1.38
N LYS A 3 -13.20 9.96 -1.68
CA LYS A 3 -12.95 9.06 -2.83
C LYS A 3 -13.65 7.70 -2.75
N ALA A 4 -13.85 7.13 -1.55
CA ALA A 4 -14.56 5.85 -1.39
C ALA A 4 -16.06 5.96 -1.73
N LYS A 5 -16.66 7.15 -1.55
CA LYS A 5 -18.03 7.45 -2.02
C LYS A 5 -18.07 7.64 -3.55
N LYS A 6 -17.03 8.24 -4.14
CA LYS A 6 -16.93 8.49 -5.59
C LYS A 6 -16.71 7.20 -6.40
N ASN A 7 -15.98 6.23 -5.83
CA ASN A 7 -15.65 4.95 -6.50
C ASN A 7 -16.72 3.85 -6.33
N LYS A 8 -17.87 4.19 -5.75
CA LYS A 8 -19.04 3.28 -5.65
C LYS A 8 -18.70 1.91 -5.03
N GLN A 9 -17.68 1.81 -4.16
CA GLN A 9 -17.20 0.56 -3.51
C GLN A 9 -18.23 -0.17 -2.61
N ARG A 10 -19.51 0.26 -2.60
CA ARG A 10 -20.64 -0.32 -1.87
C ARG A 10 -21.48 -1.30 -2.71
N TYR A 11 -20.92 -1.87 -3.78
CA TYR A 11 -21.70 -2.70 -4.69
C TYR A 11 -22.12 -4.05 -4.11
N LEU A 12 -21.27 -4.72 -3.32
CA LEU A 12 -21.56 -6.07 -2.80
C LEU A 12 -22.95 -6.18 -2.13
N PRO A 13 -23.35 -5.29 -1.19
CA PRO A 13 -24.70 -5.31 -0.63
C PRO A 13 -25.80 -5.17 -1.68
N SER A 14 -25.65 -4.27 -2.66
CA SER A 14 -26.64 -4.10 -3.72
C SER A 14 -26.74 -5.31 -4.64
N LEU A 15 -25.61 -5.98 -4.92
CA LEU A 15 -25.56 -7.19 -5.73
C LEU A 15 -26.20 -8.37 -5.00
N VAL A 16 -25.90 -8.53 -3.71
CA VAL A 16 -26.54 -9.55 -2.86
C VAL A 16 -28.05 -9.31 -2.78
N SER A 17 -28.50 -8.06 -2.63
CA SER A 17 -29.93 -7.72 -2.61
C SER A 17 -30.61 -7.97 -3.96
N LYS A 18 -29.91 -7.76 -5.09
CA LYS A 18 -30.40 -8.15 -6.42
C LYS A 18 -30.50 -9.67 -6.59
N ALA A 19 -29.51 -10.42 -6.09
CA ALA A 19 -29.50 -11.89 -6.12
C ALA A 19 -30.58 -12.50 -5.20
N ASN A 20 -31.00 -11.78 -4.15
CA ASN A 20 -32.05 -12.19 -3.22
C ASN A 20 -33.46 -11.88 -3.75
N ILE A 21 -33.80 -12.40 -4.93
CA ILE A 21 -35.08 -12.16 -5.64
C ILE A 21 -36.29 -12.53 -4.77
N SER A 22 -36.15 -13.58 -3.95
CA SER A 22 -37.20 -14.05 -3.02
C SER A 22 -37.32 -13.21 -1.74
N LYS A 23 -36.58 -12.09 -1.62
CA LYS A 23 -36.61 -11.14 -0.49
C LYS A 23 -36.46 -11.83 0.87
N LYS A 24 -35.62 -12.87 0.95
CA LYS A 24 -35.38 -13.60 2.21
C LYS A 24 -34.76 -12.67 3.25
N LYS A 25 -35.27 -12.74 4.48
CA LYS A 25 -34.71 -12.03 5.65
C LYS A 25 -33.43 -12.69 6.19
N SER A 26 -33.20 -13.96 5.85
CA SER A 26 -32.01 -14.73 6.23
C SER A 26 -31.43 -15.43 5.00
N ILE A 27 -30.14 -15.27 4.76
CA ILE A 27 -29.41 -15.86 3.63
C ILE A 27 -28.08 -16.46 4.08
N THR A 28 -27.56 -17.41 3.30
CA THR A 28 -26.18 -17.92 3.44
C THR A 28 -25.38 -17.52 2.22
N LEU A 29 -24.25 -16.84 2.47
CA LEU A 29 -23.29 -16.41 1.46
C LEU A 29 -22.14 -17.41 1.42
N TYR A 30 -22.09 -18.18 0.34
CA TYR A 30 -20.94 -19.00 0.00
C TYR A 30 -19.92 -18.11 -0.69
N TYR A 31 -18.66 -18.12 -0.25
CA TYR A 31 -17.65 -17.19 -0.75
C TYR A 31 -16.27 -17.82 -0.87
N TYR A 32 -15.50 -17.26 -1.81
CA TYR A 32 -14.08 -17.53 -2.01
C TYR A 32 -13.34 -16.20 -2.19
N GLY A 33 -12.11 -16.10 -1.68
CA GLY A 33 -11.19 -14.98 -1.96
C GLY A 33 -11.55 -13.63 -1.32
N LEU A 34 -12.51 -13.56 -0.39
CA LEU A 34 -12.83 -12.34 0.37
C LEU A 34 -12.04 -12.30 1.69
N TYR A 35 -11.69 -11.09 2.11
CA TYR A 35 -11.04 -10.86 3.41
C TYR A 35 -12.08 -10.78 4.54
N ASP A 36 -11.71 -11.17 5.76
CA ASP A 36 -12.61 -11.18 6.93
C ASP A 36 -13.25 -9.82 7.22
N LYS A 37 -12.50 -8.74 7.00
CA LYS A 37 -13.00 -7.38 7.15
C LYS A 37 -14.10 -7.07 6.14
N ASP A 38 -13.94 -7.51 4.89
CA ASP A 38 -14.93 -7.29 3.82
C ASP A 38 -16.22 -8.06 4.13
N LEU A 39 -16.10 -9.29 4.64
CA LEU A 39 -17.25 -10.10 5.09
C LEU A 39 -17.97 -9.44 6.27
N SER A 40 -17.20 -8.93 7.23
CA SER A 40 -17.76 -8.24 8.40
C SER A 40 -18.51 -6.97 7.99
N ASP A 41 -17.94 -6.16 7.11
CA ASP A 41 -18.58 -4.95 6.58
C ASP A 41 -19.81 -5.28 5.75
N LEU A 42 -19.75 -6.32 4.92
CA LEU A 42 -20.88 -6.81 4.15
C LEU A 42 -22.05 -7.22 5.05
N LYS A 43 -21.79 -7.97 6.13
CA LYS A 43 -22.81 -8.36 7.12
C LYS A 43 -23.47 -7.14 7.76
N VAL A 44 -22.69 -6.13 8.15
CA VAL A 44 -23.21 -4.89 8.72
C VAL A 44 -24.09 -4.14 7.72
N LEU A 45 -23.67 -4.06 6.45
CA LEU A 45 -24.43 -3.37 5.41
C LEU A 45 -25.73 -4.10 5.06
N LEU A 46 -25.71 -5.44 4.97
CA LEU A 46 -26.92 -6.24 4.74
C LEU A 46 -27.90 -6.15 5.90
N ARG A 47 -27.40 -6.14 7.14
CA ARG A 47 -28.26 -5.97 8.33
C ARG A 47 -29.01 -4.63 8.32
N LYS A 48 -28.37 -3.56 7.84
CA LYS A 48 -29.04 -2.24 7.63
C LYS A 48 -30.14 -2.29 6.57
N GLN A 49 -30.12 -3.28 5.68
CA GLN A 49 -31.17 -3.54 4.69
C GLN A 49 -32.18 -4.59 5.17
N GLY A 50 -32.14 -5.00 6.44
CA GLY A 50 -33.06 -5.99 7.01
C GLY A 50 -32.72 -7.45 6.68
N ILE A 51 -31.53 -7.71 6.14
CA ILE A 51 -31.08 -9.05 5.72
C ILE A 51 -30.01 -9.55 6.70
N ARG A 52 -30.24 -10.71 7.33
CA ARG A 52 -29.24 -11.44 8.12
C ARG A 52 -28.48 -12.40 7.22
N ALA A 53 -27.15 -12.30 7.18
CA ALA A 53 -26.31 -13.15 6.36
C ALA A 53 -25.38 -14.02 7.21
N THR A 54 -25.43 -15.34 7.02
CA THR A 54 -24.37 -16.26 7.42
C THR A 54 -23.37 -16.43 6.28
N THR A 55 -22.11 -16.75 6.57
CA THR A 55 -21.05 -16.88 5.55
C THR A 55 -20.40 -18.25 5.66
N LYS A 56 -20.20 -18.93 4.53
CA LYS A 56 -19.47 -20.19 4.44
C LYS A 56 -18.34 -20.06 3.42
N HIS A 57 -17.10 -20.25 3.87
CA HIS A 57 -15.96 -20.29 2.96
C HIS A 57 -16.04 -21.58 2.14
N ILE A 58 -15.77 -21.48 0.84
CA ILE A 58 -15.70 -22.60 -0.11
C ILE A 58 -14.49 -22.43 -1.03
N SER A 59 -14.08 -23.50 -1.72
CA SER A 59 -13.04 -23.43 -2.74
C SER A 59 -13.52 -22.65 -3.97
N LYS A 60 -12.58 -22.26 -4.84
CA LYS A 60 -12.93 -21.61 -6.10
C LYS A 60 -13.73 -22.56 -6.99
N GLU A 61 -13.30 -23.81 -7.07
CA GLU A 61 -13.92 -24.88 -7.87
C GLU A 61 -15.34 -25.15 -7.37
N GLU A 62 -15.55 -25.19 -6.06
CA GLU A 62 -16.88 -25.31 -5.46
C GLU A 62 -17.75 -24.09 -5.78
N ALA A 63 -17.18 -22.87 -5.76
CA ALA A 63 -17.92 -21.65 -6.08
C ALA A 63 -18.35 -21.62 -7.56
N ASP A 64 -17.46 -22.02 -8.45
CA ASP A 64 -17.71 -22.12 -9.89
C ASP A 64 -18.75 -23.22 -10.19
N ALA A 65 -18.71 -24.36 -9.49
CA ALA A 65 -19.68 -25.45 -9.66
C ALA A 65 -21.08 -25.12 -9.10
N GLN A 66 -21.16 -24.34 -8.01
CA GLN A 66 -22.44 -23.93 -7.40
C GLN A 66 -23.05 -22.68 -8.05
N GLY A 67 -22.24 -21.89 -8.75
CA GLY A 67 -22.66 -20.68 -9.43
C GLY A 67 -23.56 -20.99 -10.63
N LYS A 68 -24.86 -20.75 -10.50
CA LYS A 68 -25.83 -20.97 -11.60
C LYS A 68 -25.91 -19.80 -12.58
N GLU A 69 -26.10 -18.60 -12.04
CA GLU A 69 -26.34 -17.38 -12.82
C GLU A 69 -25.44 -16.25 -12.32
N LYS A 70 -24.70 -15.63 -13.25
CA LYS A 70 -23.87 -14.48 -12.94
C LYS A 70 -24.74 -13.23 -12.79
N VAL A 71 -25.00 -12.83 -11.56
CA VAL A 71 -25.81 -11.62 -11.25
C VAL A 71 -25.08 -10.33 -11.59
N ALA A 72 -23.75 -10.29 -11.43
CA ALA A 72 -22.91 -9.15 -11.80
C ALA A 72 -21.41 -9.51 -11.82
N SER A 73 -20.61 -8.66 -12.46
CA SER A 73 -19.16 -8.59 -12.25
C SER A 73 -18.73 -7.15 -12.02
N LEU A 74 -17.64 -7.00 -11.29
CA LEU A 74 -16.93 -5.74 -11.12
C LEU A 74 -15.46 -5.99 -11.43
N THR A 75 -14.89 -5.18 -12.29
CA THR A 75 -13.46 -5.13 -12.54
C THR A 75 -12.86 -4.03 -11.67
N SER A 76 -11.70 -4.29 -11.07
CA SER A 76 -10.98 -3.27 -10.30
C SER A 76 -10.39 -2.21 -11.23
N GLU A 77 -9.90 -1.13 -10.64
CA GLU A 77 -8.96 -0.25 -11.33
C GLU A 77 -7.69 -1.04 -11.75
N PRO A 78 -6.94 -0.55 -12.76
CA PRO A 78 -5.64 -1.11 -13.12
C PRO A 78 -4.66 -1.13 -11.94
N ILE A 79 -3.71 -2.09 -11.93
CA ILE A 79 -2.69 -2.21 -10.88
C ILE A 79 -1.88 -0.92 -10.73
N THR A 80 -1.52 -0.27 -11.84
CA THR A 80 -0.77 0.99 -11.83
C THR A 80 -1.51 2.08 -11.04
N THR A 81 -2.82 2.25 -11.28
CA THR A 81 -3.66 3.19 -10.53
C THR A 81 -3.73 2.87 -9.03
N MET A 82 -3.86 1.57 -8.70
CA MET A 82 -3.88 1.12 -7.30
C MET A 82 -2.53 1.36 -6.60
N VAL A 83 -1.42 1.08 -7.27
CA VAL A 83 -0.06 1.31 -6.77
C VAL A 83 0.20 2.79 -6.53
N SER A 84 -0.08 3.66 -7.51
CA SER A 84 0.10 5.10 -7.35
C SER A 84 -0.74 5.65 -6.20
N PHE A 85 -1.99 5.18 -6.04
CA PHE A 85 -2.84 5.57 -4.93
C PHE A 85 -2.27 5.11 -3.57
N ALA A 86 -1.82 3.84 -3.48
CA ALA A 86 -1.28 3.28 -2.25
C ALA A 86 -0.02 4.03 -1.79
N ILE A 87 0.87 4.39 -2.72
CA ILE A 87 2.10 5.13 -2.44
C ILE A 87 1.77 6.56 -1.99
N LEU A 88 0.93 7.27 -2.76
CA LEU A 88 0.62 8.69 -2.54
C LEU A 88 -0.03 8.93 -1.17
N TRP A 89 -0.96 8.05 -0.78
CA TRP A 89 -1.75 8.19 0.44
C TRP A 89 -1.31 7.29 1.58
N SER A 90 -0.30 6.44 1.35
CA SER A 90 0.12 5.41 2.31
C SER A 90 -1.04 4.52 2.77
N ASP A 91 -1.84 4.02 1.81
CA ASP A 91 -3.00 3.18 2.12
C ASP A 91 -2.56 1.76 2.53
N ASN A 92 -2.51 1.53 3.85
CA ASN A 92 -2.02 0.28 4.42
C ASN A 92 -2.84 -0.94 3.98
N ALA A 93 -4.17 -0.80 3.88
CA ALA A 93 -5.04 -1.92 3.53
C ALA A 93 -4.83 -2.33 2.08
N LEU A 94 -4.70 -1.36 1.16
CA LEU A 94 -4.41 -1.64 -0.24
C LEU A 94 -3.01 -2.23 -0.41
N ALA A 95 -2.00 -1.68 0.26
CA ALA A 95 -0.62 -2.18 0.18
C ALA A 95 -0.50 -3.65 0.63
N ASP A 96 -1.08 -4.01 1.79
CA ASP A 96 -1.11 -5.38 2.27
C ASP A 96 -1.84 -6.33 1.30
N ARG A 97 -2.97 -5.88 0.74
CA ARG A 97 -3.73 -6.68 -0.23
C ARG A 97 -2.99 -6.87 -1.55
N LEU A 98 -2.26 -5.85 -2.02
CA LEU A 98 -1.41 -5.96 -3.22
C LEU A 98 -0.28 -6.97 -2.99
N GLY A 99 0.41 -6.92 -1.85
CA GLY A 99 1.45 -7.90 -1.49
C GLY A 99 0.90 -9.33 -1.43
N LYS A 100 -0.25 -9.51 -0.76
CA LYS A 100 -0.93 -10.83 -0.69
C LYS A 100 -1.45 -11.30 -2.05
N ALA A 101 -1.90 -10.39 -2.91
CA ALA A 101 -2.31 -10.73 -4.27
C ALA A 101 -1.13 -11.19 -5.13
N ALA A 102 0.03 -10.52 -5.01
CA ALA A 102 1.26 -10.93 -5.66
C ALA A 102 1.70 -12.32 -5.20
N ALA A 103 1.70 -12.58 -3.89
CA ALA A 103 2.04 -13.89 -3.33
C ALA A 103 1.16 -15.01 -3.90
N ARG A 104 -0.17 -14.82 -3.88
CA ARG A 104 -1.11 -15.78 -4.47
C ARG A 104 -0.87 -15.99 -5.96
N LYS A 105 -0.56 -14.93 -6.70
CA LYS A 105 -0.35 -14.98 -8.16
C LYS A 105 0.83 -15.88 -8.54
N ILE A 106 1.87 -15.92 -7.70
CA ILE A 106 3.06 -16.76 -7.91
C ILE A 106 3.02 -18.08 -7.13
N GLY A 107 1.88 -18.43 -6.52
CA GLY A 107 1.68 -19.68 -5.79
C GLY A 107 2.23 -19.70 -4.36
N ASN A 108 2.67 -18.56 -3.82
CA ASN A 108 3.10 -18.45 -2.43
C ASN A 108 1.90 -18.28 -1.48
N PRO A 109 2.02 -18.78 -0.22
CA PRO A 109 1.02 -18.51 0.80
C PRO A 109 1.03 -17.02 1.17
N THR A 110 -0.08 -16.51 1.71
CA THR A 110 -0.18 -15.13 2.21
C THR A 110 0.26 -14.98 3.67
N THR A 111 1.16 -15.85 4.13
CA THR A 111 1.81 -15.80 5.45
C THR A 111 3.06 -14.91 5.39
N PRO A 112 3.63 -14.47 6.52
CA PRO A 112 4.90 -13.74 6.54
C PRO A 112 6.02 -14.40 5.72
N GLU A 113 6.17 -15.73 5.82
CA GLU A 113 7.20 -16.46 5.08
C GLU A 113 6.93 -16.43 3.57
N GLY A 114 5.67 -16.58 3.17
CA GLY A 114 5.26 -16.51 1.76
C GLY A 114 5.38 -15.10 1.18
N LEU A 115 5.08 -14.07 1.97
CA LEU A 115 5.31 -12.68 1.59
C LEU A 115 6.81 -12.39 1.45
N THR A 116 7.62 -12.82 2.40
CA THR A 116 9.08 -12.67 2.33
C THR A 116 9.64 -13.32 1.06
N LYS A 117 9.27 -14.57 0.76
CA LYS A 117 9.65 -15.26 -0.48
C LYS A 117 9.22 -14.49 -1.74
N THR A 118 8.01 -13.94 -1.71
CA THR A 118 7.46 -13.16 -2.83
C THR A 118 8.27 -11.89 -3.09
N PHE A 119 8.65 -11.16 -2.04
CA PHE A 119 9.43 -9.95 -2.18
C PHE A 119 10.89 -10.25 -2.56
N VAL A 120 11.49 -11.31 -2.00
CA VAL A 120 12.83 -11.77 -2.39
C VAL A 120 12.85 -12.08 -3.89
N SER A 121 11.93 -12.90 -4.40
CA SER A 121 11.85 -13.22 -5.82
C SER A 121 11.74 -11.98 -6.70
N ALA A 122 10.94 -10.99 -6.29
CA ALA A 122 10.78 -9.74 -7.05
C ALA A 122 12.05 -8.86 -7.04
N LEU A 123 12.84 -8.91 -5.96
CA LEU A 123 14.13 -8.21 -5.86
C LEU A 123 15.22 -8.92 -6.65
N ASP A 124 15.24 -10.26 -6.61
CA ASP A 124 16.17 -11.10 -7.38
C ASP A 124 15.99 -10.87 -8.90
N ASP A 125 14.74 -10.77 -9.37
CA ASP A 125 14.42 -10.43 -10.77
C ASP A 125 14.99 -9.07 -11.22
N LEU A 126 15.28 -8.17 -10.27
CA LEU A 126 15.89 -6.86 -10.51
C LEU A 126 17.41 -6.84 -10.20
N GLY A 127 17.97 -7.97 -9.75
CA GLY A 127 19.35 -8.08 -9.28
C GLY A 127 19.63 -7.22 -8.05
N VAL A 128 18.65 -7.07 -7.15
CA VAL A 128 18.75 -6.29 -5.92
C VAL A 128 18.98 -7.23 -4.73
N ASP A 129 20.04 -6.98 -3.96
CA ASP A 129 20.33 -7.77 -2.76
C ASP A 129 19.21 -7.60 -1.70
N SER A 130 18.59 -8.71 -1.34
CA SER A 130 17.54 -8.82 -0.33
C SER A 130 18.04 -9.37 1.01
N LYS A 131 19.36 -9.39 1.26
CA LYS A 131 19.93 -9.89 2.51
C LYS A 131 19.30 -9.20 3.74
N GLY A 132 18.77 -10.03 4.65
CA GLY A 132 18.12 -9.56 5.88
C GLY A 132 16.69 -9.02 5.69
N LEU A 133 16.10 -9.17 4.51
CA LEU A 133 14.70 -8.84 4.27
C LEU A 133 13.78 -9.77 5.08
N SER A 134 12.83 -9.19 5.80
CA SER A 134 11.69 -9.89 6.40
C SER A 134 10.42 -9.10 6.15
N VAL A 135 9.39 -9.75 5.60
CA VAL A 135 8.12 -9.12 5.23
C VAL A 135 6.96 -9.85 5.90
N GLU A 136 6.48 -9.25 6.97
CA GLU A 136 5.36 -9.73 7.78
C GLU A 136 4.01 -9.30 7.21
N ASP A 137 3.98 -8.11 6.60
CA ASP A 137 2.83 -7.57 5.90
C ASP A 137 3.27 -6.66 4.75
N GLY A 138 2.41 -6.47 3.74
CA GLY A 138 2.73 -5.63 2.59
C GLY A 138 2.65 -4.11 2.86
N SER A 139 2.24 -3.70 4.06
CA SER A 139 1.99 -2.29 4.41
C SER A 139 3.13 -1.62 5.16
N GLY A 140 4.01 -2.40 5.80
CA GLY A 140 5.05 -1.91 6.70
C GLY A 140 4.56 -1.64 8.14
N LEU A 141 3.35 -2.06 8.52
CA LEU A 141 2.80 -1.79 9.86
C LEU A 141 3.41 -2.68 10.95
N SER A 142 3.73 -3.92 10.60
CA SER A 142 4.40 -4.84 11.51
C SER A 142 5.79 -4.32 11.84
N LYS A 143 6.09 -4.28 13.14
CA LYS A 143 7.41 -3.93 13.67
C LYS A 143 8.44 -5.02 13.44
N ALA A 144 8.03 -6.20 12.97
CA ALA A 144 8.92 -7.30 12.63
C ALA A 144 9.39 -7.25 11.16
N ASN A 145 8.82 -6.35 10.34
CA ASN A 145 9.37 -6.06 9.01
C ASN A 145 10.84 -5.59 9.12
N ARG A 146 11.69 -6.09 8.23
CA ARG A 146 13.11 -5.71 8.12
C ARG A 146 13.45 -5.46 6.67
N VAL A 147 14.14 -4.36 6.40
CA VAL A 147 14.72 -4.03 5.09
C VAL A 147 15.93 -3.15 5.31
N SER A 148 16.97 -3.30 4.49
CA SER A 148 18.15 -2.44 4.58
C SER A 148 17.97 -1.16 3.75
N ALA A 149 18.64 -0.08 4.15
CA ALA A 149 18.66 1.15 3.35
C ALA A 149 19.29 0.89 1.97
N MET A 150 20.30 0.03 1.89
CA MET A 150 20.96 -0.34 0.64
C MET A 150 20.01 -1.06 -0.32
N THR A 151 19.19 -1.99 0.18
CA THR A 151 18.14 -2.67 -0.61
C THR A 151 17.16 -1.65 -1.19
N LEU A 152 16.72 -0.66 -0.40
CA LEU A 152 15.80 0.38 -0.88
C LEU A 152 16.44 1.28 -1.94
N VAL A 153 17.67 1.76 -1.71
CA VAL A 153 18.39 2.60 -2.68
C VAL A 153 18.64 1.84 -3.99
N SER A 154 19.04 0.57 -3.89
CA SER A 154 19.28 -0.29 -5.05
C SER A 154 18.00 -0.54 -5.84
N LEU A 155 16.90 -0.85 -5.15
CA LEU A 155 15.58 -1.01 -5.76
C LEU A 155 15.15 0.25 -6.50
N LEU A 156 15.17 1.40 -5.82
CA LEU A 156 14.76 2.67 -6.40
C LEU A 156 15.62 3.04 -7.62
N GLY A 157 16.94 2.86 -7.54
CA GLY A 157 17.83 3.05 -8.69
C GLY A 157 17.50 2.15 -9.88
N LYS A 158 17.15 0.88 -9.64
CA LYS A 158 16.78 -0.07 -10.70
C LYS A 158 15.46 0.26 -11.38
N ILE A 159 14.46 0.73 -10.63
CA ILE A 159 13.11 0.93 -11.18
C ILE A 159 12.90 2.30 -11.82
N ARG A 160 13.77 3.28 -11.56
CA ARG A 160 13.54 4.70 -11.90
C ARG A 160 13.27 4.98 -13.38
N ASN A 161 13.96 4.27 -14.27
CA ASN A 161 13.88 4.47 -15.72
C ASN A 161 13.18 3.32 -16.45
N ASP A 162 12.52 2.42 -15.71
CA ASP A 162 11.81 1.29 -16.27
C ASP A 162 10.31 1.58 -16.31
N ALA A 163 9.77 1.64 -17.54
CA ALA A 163 8.38 1.98 -17.79
C ALA A 163 7.38 1.05 -17.08
N ARG A 164 7.78 -0.19 -16.73
CA ARG A 164 6.95 -1.13 -15.96
C ARG A 164 6.62 -0.62 -14.56
N TYR A 165 7.51 0.20 -13.99
CA TYR A 165 7.43 0.68 -12.62
C TYR A 165 7.13 2.19 -12.51
N GLN A 166 6.89 2.87 -13.63
CA GLN A 166 6.67 4.33 -13.66
C GLN A 166 5.58 4.80 -12.69
N SER A 167 4.52 4.01 -12.51
CA SER A 167 3.43 4.31 -11.56
C SER A 167 3.89 4.44 -10.10
N ILE A 168 5.04 3.86 -9.75
CA ILE A 168 5.65 4.00 -8.42
C ILE A 168 6.18 5.42 -8.25
N TYR A 169 6.95 5.91 -9.22
CA TYR A 169 7.50 7.27 -9.21
C TYR A 169 6.36 8.31 -9.26
N ASP A 170 5.42 8.15 -10.19
CA ASP A 170 4.28 9.06 -10.34
C ASP A 170 3.37 9.08 -9.10
N GLY A 171 3.37 7.99 -8.34
CA GLY A 171 2.65 7.86 -7.09
C GLY A 171 3.35 8.49 -5.89
N MET A 172 4.64 8.86 -5.99
CA MET A 172 5.38 9.38 -4.86
C MET A 172 4.85 10.77 -4.45
N PRO A 173 4.61 11.00 -3.14
CA PRO A 173 4.39 12.34 -2.62
C PRO A 173 5.54 13.29 -2.99
N ILE A 174 5.18 14.53 -3.34
CA ILE A 174 6.12 15.60 -3.67
C ILE A 174 6.18 16.58 -2.50
N ALA A 175 7.40 16.91 -2.06
CA ALA A 175 7.65 17.84 -0.95
C ALA A 175 6.88 19.14 -1.09
N GLY A 176 6.09 19.48 -0.05
CA GLY A 176 5.29 20.70 0.02
C GLY A 176 4.06 20.74 -0.90
N LEU A 177 3.84 19.73 -1.75
CA LEU A 177 2.84 19.81 -2.82
C LEU A 177 1.77 18.72 -2.74
N THR A 178 2.13 17.47 -2.46
CA THR A 178 1.18 16.34 -2.60
C THR A 178 1.31 15.28 -1.50
N GLY A 179 0.26 14.44 -1.39
CA GLY A 179 0.26 13.25 -0.56
C GLY A 179 0.65 13.48 0.91
N THR A 180 1.45 12.57 1.46
CA THR A 180 1.92 12.65 2.85
C THR A 180 2.98 13.74 3.09
N LEU A 181 3.45 14.42 2.03
CA LEU A 181 4.45 15.48 2.10
C LEU A 181 3.88 16.90 1.91
N VAL A 182 2.57 17.05 1.71
CA VAL A 182 1.94 18.35 1.45
C VAL A 182 2.26 19.43 2.50
N ASN A 183 2.41 19.05 3.77
CA ASN A 183 2.74 19.96 4.87
C ASN A 183 4.19 19.77 5.38
N ARG A 184 5.06 19.13 4.60
CA ARG A 184 6.48 18.90 4.94
C ARG A 184 7.34 19.89 4.17
N PHE A 185 8.58 20.12 4.63
CA PHE A 185 9.57 21.02 4.04
C PHE A 185 9.26 22.53 4.12
N VAL A 186 7.99 22.94 4.23
CA VAL A 186 7.54 24.35 4.23
C VAL A 186 8.30 25.26 5.21
N GLU A 187 8.55 24.80 6.44
CA GLU A 187 9.29 25.59 7.43
C GLU A 187 10.74 25.10 7.60
N THR A 188 11.00 23.83 7.32
CA THR A 188 12.25 23.15 7.68
C THR A 188 13.32 23.23 6.59
N ALA A 189 12.90 23.18 5.32
CA ALA A 189 13.76 23.27 4.14
C ALA A 189 12.93 23.73 2.92
N PRO A 190 12.51 25.00 2.87
CA PRO A 190 11.64 25.51 1.81
C PRO A 190 12.22 25.34 0.41
N ASN A 191 13.55 25.35 0.30
CA ASN A 191 14.28 25.16 -0.94
C ASN A 191 14.13 23.74 -1.53
N ALA A 192 13.68 22.75 -0.75
CA ALA A 192 13.45 21.38 -1.22
C ALA A 192 12.00 21.11 -1.65
N ILE A 193 11.11 22.11 -1.57
CA ILE A 193 9.75 21.99 -2.11
C ILE A 193 9.82 21.72 -3.61
N GLY A 194 9.06 20.74 -4.09
CA GLY A 194 9.07 20.33 -5.50
C GLY A 194 10.24 19.43 -5.92
N HIS A 195 11.35 19.42 -5.17
CA HIS A 195 12.56 18.67 -5.53
C HIS A 195 12.67 17.28 -4.91
N VAL A 196 11.79 16.95 -3.95
CA VAL A 196 11.80 15.63 -3.28
C VAL A 196 10.55 14.86 -3.61
N HIS A 197 10.72 13.70 -4.23
CA HIS A 197 9.67 12.72 -4.53
C HIS A 197 9.91 11.49 -3.65
N ALA A 198 9.11 11.31 -2.59
CA ALA A 198 9.45 10.27 -1.61
C ALA A 198 8.26 9.65 -0.88
N LYS A 199 8.38 8.35 -0.61
CA LYS A 199 7.48 7.63 0.28
C LYS A 199 7.92 7.82 1.73
N THR A 200 6.98 8.24 2.57
CA THR A 200 7.18 8.35 4.02
C THR A 200 6.73 7.10 4.76
N GLY A 201 7.39 6.76 5.87
CA GLY A 201 6.94 5.73 6.81
C GLY A 201 7.05 6.20 8.25
N TRP A 202 6.14 5.71 9.09
CA TRP A 202 6.34 5.74 10.54
C TRP A 202 5.56 4.61 11.22
N VAL A 203 6.17 4.03 12.24
CA VAL A 203 5.52 3.16 13.23
C VAL A 203 6.04 3.53 14.60
N ASN A 204 5.53 2.93 15.68
CA ASN A 204 6.04 3.23 17.01
C ASN A 204 7.55 2.97 17.05
N ARG A 205 8.31 4.04 17.28
CA ARG A 205 9.78 4.09 17.38
C ARG A 205 10.59 4.14 16.08
N SER A 206 9.95 4.25 14.92
CA SER A 206 10.65 4.36 13.64
C SER A 206 10.04 5.47 12.78
N VAL A 207 10.91 6.25 12.13
CA VAL A 207 10.55 7.26 11.13
C VAL A 207 11.44 7.05 9.92
N THR A 208 10.83 6.94 8.74
CA THR A 208 11.56 6.60 7.51
C THR A 208 11.11 7.46 6.33
N MET A 209 12.01 7.64 5.38
CA MET A 209 11.74 8.26 4.09
C MET A 209 12.66 7.68 3.03
N ALA A 210 12.14 7.29 1.88
CA ALA A 210 12.94 6.83 0.75
C ALA A 210 12.33 7.33 -0.57
N GLY A 211 13.19 7.68 -1.52
CA GLY A 211 12.75 8.26 -2.78
C GLY A 211 13.89 8.92 -3.54
N TYR A 212 13.53 9.97 -4.26
CA TYR A 212 14.41 10.73 -5.14
C TYR A 212 14.47 12.19 -4.68
N VAL A 213 15.64 12.80 -4.85
CA VAL A 213 15.86 14.23 -4.63
C VAL A 213 16.72 14.78 -5.76
N ASP A 214 16.35 15.89 -6.35
CA ASP A 214 17.15 16.56 -7.38
C ASP A 214 17.78 17.87 -6.90
N ASP A 215 18.97 18.19 -7.41
CA ASP A 215 19.68 19.47 -7.18
C ASP A 215 19.51 20.46 -8.35
N GLY A 216 18.53 20.21 -9.23
CA GLY A 216 18.33 20.92 -10.50
C GLY A 216 19.25 20.47 -11.65
N LYS A 217 20.26 19.63 -11.40
CA LYS A 217 21.16 19.07 -12.43
C LYS A 217 21.15 17.54 -12.44
N HIS A 218 21.18 16.94 -11.26
CA HIS A 218 21.22 15.51 -11.05
C HIS A 218 20.07 15.09 -10.12
N GLU A 219 19.54 13.90 -10.35
CA GLU A 219 18.60 13.25 -9.44
C GLU A 219 19.35 12.16 -8.66
N TYR A 220 19.20 12.17 -7.34
CA TYR A 220 19.82 11.22 -6.42
C TYR A 220 18.76 10.33 -5.79
N VAL A 221 19.14 9.08 -5.53
CA VAL A 221 18.31 8.12 -4.80
C VAL A 221 18.72 8.13 -3.32
N PHE A 222 17.74 8.13 -2.43
CA PHE A 222 18.01 8.10 -0.99
C PHE A 222 17.08 7.14 -0.23
N ALA A 223 17.58 6.66 0.91
CA ALA A 223 16.78 5.98 1.93
C ALA A 223 17.29 6.36 3.32
N ILE A 224 16.41 6.92 4.15
CA ILE A 224 16.68 7.30 5.54
C ILE A 224 15.81 6.42 6.43
N LEU A 225 16.44 5.57 7.24
CA LEU A 225 15.79 4.70 8.22
C LEU A 225 16.22 5.11 9.63
N ALA A 226 15.35 5.78 10.38
CA ALA A 226 15.64 6.23 11.75
C ALA A 226 14.82 5.42 12.77
N ASP A 227 15.48 4.49 13.45
CA ASP A 227 14.93 3.69 14.54
C ASP A 227 15.26 4.27 15.92
N GLY A 228 14.65 3.71 16.97
CA GLY A 228 14.91 4.14 18.35
C GLY A 228 14.27 5.49 18.72
N ILE A 229 13.40 6.03 17.88
CA ILE A 229 12.73 7.30 18.12
C ILE A 229 11.75 7.15 19.30
N GLN A 230 11.76 8.09 20.24
CA GLN A 230 10.76 8.04 21.31
C GLN A 230 9.35 8.14 20.72
N PRO A 231 8.35 7.37 21.20
CA PRO A 231 7.02 7.31 20.59
C PRO A 231 6.15 8.53 20.92
N THR A 232 6.75 9.72 20.97
CA THR A 232 6.08 11.01 21.20
C THR A 232 5.90 11.77 19.88
N LEU A 233 4.95 12.70 19.83
CA LEU A 233 4.79 13.58 18.67
C LEU A 233 6.02 14.49 18.48
N LYS A 234 6.59 14.99 19.58
CA LYS A 234 7.77 15.86 19.57
C LYS A 234 8.99 15.18 18.93
N ALA A 235 9.34 13.97 19.38
CA ALA A 235 10.49 13.24 18.83
C ALA A 235 10.29 12.87 17.35
N ARG A 236 9.07 12.46 16.97
CA ARG A 236 8.73 12.19 15.56
C ARG A 236 8.84 13.44 14.68
N LYS A 237 8.36 14.59 15.15
CA LYS A 237 8.50 15.88 14.43
C LYS A 237 9.97 16.26 14.28
N ALA A 238 10.77 16.11 15.33
CA ALA A 238 12.20 16.40 15.28
C ALA A 238 12.95 15.50 14.27
N ALA A 239 12.69 14.19 14.27
CA ALA A 239 13.28 13.27 13.30
C ALA A 239 12.90 13.64 11.85
N ARG A 240 11.62 13.97 11.61
CA ARG A 240 11.15 14.45 10.30
C ARG A 240 11.79 15.76 9.88
N ALA A 241 11.98 16.69 10.80
CA ALA A 241 12.62 17.97 10.51
C ALA A 241 14.10 17.79 10.17
N ALA A 242 14.80 16.87 10.84
CA ALA A 242 16.18 16.53 10.52
C ALA A 242 16.29 15.91 9.11
N MET A 243 15.39 14.99 8.74
CA MET A 243 15.30 14.43 7.39
C MET A 243 15.05 15.52 6.34
N ASP A 244 14.13 16.45 6.61
CA ASP A 244 13.81 17.53 5.67
C ASP A 244 15.03 18.44 5.44
N LYS A 245 15.72 18.82 6.51
CA LYS A 245 16.93 19.65 6.43
C LYS A 245 18.06 18.95 5.68
N PHE A 246 18.27 17.66 5.93
CA PHE A 246 19.28 16.87 5.22
C PHE A 246 19.04 16.88 3.71
N LEU A 247 17.80 16.63 3.29
CA LEU A 247 17.43 16.69 1.88
C LEU A 247 17.53 18.12 1.31
N GLY A 248 17.23 19.13 2.13
CA GLY A 248 17.46 20.54 1.79
C GLY A 248 18.91 20.86 1.44
N VAL A 249 19.88 20.25 2.12
CA VAL A 249 21.32 20.44 1.81
C VAL A 249 21.67 19.84 0.45
N ILE A 250 21.13 18.66 0.12
CA ILE A 250 21.37 18.00 -1.18
C ILE A 250 20.85 18.87 -2.33
N VAL A 251 19.65 19.44 -2.19
CA VAL A 251 19.07 20.32 -3.22
C VAL A 251 19.92 21.56 -3.49
N GLN A 252 20.66 22.05 -2.49
CA GLN A 252 21.56 23.21 -2.65
C GLN A 252 22.89 22.86 -3.33
N GLY A 253 23.18 21.58 -3.62
CA GLY A 253 24.45 21.16 -4.20
C GLY A 253 25.64 21.31 -3.27
N SER A 254 25.42 21.38 -1.95
CA SER A 254 26.45 21.60 -0.93
C SER A 254 26.93 20.29 -0.30
N HIS A 255 27.17 19.27 -1.13
CA HIS A 255 27.46 17.89 -0.72
C HIS A 255 28.73 17.32 -1.35
#